data_AF-A0A2E8K144-F1
#
_entry.id   AF-A0A2E8K144-F1
#
_cell.length_a   1.000
_cell.length_b   1.000
_cell.length_c   1.000
_cell.angle_alpha   90.00
_cell.angle_beta   90.00
_cell.angle_gamma   90.00
#
_symmetry.space_group_name_H-M   'P 1'
#
loop_
_entity.id
_entity.type
_entity.pdbx_description
1 polymer ?
#
loop_
_entity_poly.entity_id
_entity_poly.type
_entity_poly.pdbx_seq_one_letter_code
_entity_poly.pdbx_strand_id
1 'polypeptide(L)'
;MVLCLVAAWSSPRVLQAAPPDPEPCLQAFYEVRNWLDQGRFPRLDAEGSEVEVPGSSAVSVLLRLDGRVVGRGLDTKSDSRSVRRAAGRALSQALGDRVIRELPESVRDAAGSRLALEIEFAGTPQPIVASTLGSAATRIQAGMDGILLKRGDRIAIAMPGRLLATGTAEATSSTLLRLIDEVGLPPRDLEELRRIDSLELARFPTMRIGQPEPTAEPGVRRRSGPVVPPASLDLQTLEDLHARLNDRLLRWRPPADPRENASNLQPRPWFGDFDPISNRHVPFEAPLPDRLLATWALAASGDDSIGPDDLSIPEADLLDAKIADLGLLASLALGDQERIQAWLAVVESHPPKNQPVALARRAAALTGVDRLLVSDEEALAAHLAAWEACGSVSEILAGFDWLSMAEARLADRLESTPSARAVSLRAIRDALLTRQVQDGDDAGGIPLLANARQSIDVRNLRPMLAMAVLSGIPGEEADGTARARRGLSGLLRLLQQLMMSEEEAADFAGGDQGLHGVSVGLANPRQPLAATATASLMLDHLIRMNRSPPAP
;
A
#
# COMPACT_ATOMS: atom_id res chain seq x y z
N MET A 1 -38.73 40.68 30.73
CA MET A 1 -38.78 40.52 29.26
C MET A 1 -37.59 41.28 28.69
N VAL A 2 -36.44 40.61 28.58
CA VAL A 2 -35.15 41.20 28.20
C VAL A 2 -34.80 40.68 26.81
N LEU A 3 -34.74 41.59 25.82
CA LEU A 3 -34.22 41.32 24.48
C LEU A 3 -32.70 41.13 24.58
N CYS A 4 -32.18 39.98 24.12
CA CYS A 4 -30.76 39.80 23.81
C CYS A 4 -30.58 39.85 22.29
N LEU A 5 -29.90 40.90 21.82
CA LEU A 5 -29.32 40.98 20.49
C LEU A 5 -28.12 40.02 20.40
N VAL A 6 -28.25 38.96 19.61
CA VAL A 6 -27.12 38.13 19.18
C VAL A 6 -26.57 38.75 17.89
N ALA A 7 -25.43 39.44 18.01
CA ALA A 7 -24.65 39.86 16.86
C ALA A 7 -24.01 38.62 16.22
N ALA A 8 -24.39 38.32 14.98
CA ALA A 8 -23.78 37.27 14.19
C ALA A 8 -22.33 37.64 13.86
N TRP A 9 -21.37 36.96 14.47
CA TRP A 9 -19.98 37.00 14.04
C TRP A 9 -19.88 36.15 12.77
N SER A 10 -19.91 36.80 11.61
CA SER A 10 -19.47 36.20 10.35
C SER A 10 -17.98 35.93 10.46
N SER A 11 -17.63 34.70 10.83
CA SER A 11 -16.25 34.21 10.75
C SER A 11 -15.76 34.42 9.31
N PRO A 12 -14.56 35.01 9.09
CA PRO A 12 -14.01 35.10 7.74
C PRO A 12 -13.95 33.68 7.17
N ARG A 13 -14.58 33.48 6.00
CA ARG A 13 -14.40 32.27 5.21
C ARG A 13 -12.91 32.15 4.93
N VAL A 14 -12.22 31.28 5.66
CA VAL A 14 -10.93 30.77 5.24
C VAL A 14 -11.18 30.16 3.87
N LEU A 15 -10.67 30.81 2.81
CA LEU A 15 -10.67 30.24 1.46
C LEU A 15 -9.99 28.87 1.59
N GLN A 16 -10.80 27.82 1.49
CA GLN A 16 -10.32 26.45 1.48
C GLN A 16 -9.42 26.35 0.25
N ALA A 17 -8.12 26.09 0.43
CA ALA A 17 -7.26 26.00 -0.75
C ALA A 17 -7.74 24.83 -1.61
N ALA A 18 -7.99 25.14 -2.87
CA ALA A 18 -8.42 24.20 -3.88
C ALA A 18 -7.26 23.96 -4.86
N PRO A 19 -7.18 22.77 -5.48
CA PRO A 19 -6.33 22.59 -6.64
C PRO A 19 -6.81 23.51 -7.78
N PRO A 20 -5.95 23.82 -8.77
CA PRO A 20 -6.37 24.54 -9.98
C PRO A 20 -7.50 23.82 -10.72
N ASP A 21 -8.33 24.58 -11.44
CA ASP A 21 -9.50 24.03 -12.12
C ASP A 21 -9.10 23.00 -13.20
N PRO A 22 -9.84 21.88 -13.34
CA PRO A 22 -9.46 20.81 -14.28
C PRO A 22 -9.41 21.24 -15.75
N GLU A 23 -10.32 22.11 -16.17
CA GLU A 23 -10.46 22.52 -17.58
C GLU A 23 -9.22 23.25 -18.13
N PRO A 24 -8.72 24.35 -17.52
CA PRO A 24 -7.48 24.98 -17.99
C PRO A 24 -6.25 24.07 -17.82
N CYS A 25 -6.24 23.17 -16.84
CA CYS A 25 -5.16 22.18 -16.70
C CYS A 25 -5.14 21.19 -17.88
N LEU A 26 -6.32 20.76 -18.34
CA LEU A 26 -6.47 19.85 -19.48
C LEU A 26 -6.13 20.56 -20.80
N GLN A 27 -6.50 21.82 -20.97
CA GLN A 27 -6.08 22.62 -22.12
C GLN A 27 -4.55 22.75 -22.18
N ALA A 28 -3.91 23.07 -21.05
CA ALA A 28 -2.46 23.12 -20.94
C ALA A 28 -1.79 21.78 -21.27
N PHE A 29 -2.43 20.66 -20.93
CA PHE A 29 -1.98 19.34 -21.32
C PHE A 29 -1.95 19.17 -22.84
N TYR A 30 -3.06 19.49 -23.53
CA TYR A 30 -3.14 19.35 -24.98
C TYR A 30 -2.13 20.24 -25.73
N GLU A 31 -1.85 21.44 -25.23
CA GLU A 31 -0.80 22.30 -25.79
C GLU A 31 0.58 21.63 -25.70
N VAL A 32 0.94 21.11 -24.53
CA VAL A 32 2.24 20.43 -24.35
C VAL A 32 2.31 19.14 -25.16
N ARG A 33 1.22 18.37 -25.23
CA ARG A 33 1.13 17.16 -26.04
C ARG A 33 1.40 17.47 -27.51
N ASN A 34 0.75 18.50 -28.05
CA ASN A 34 0.96 18.97 -29.42
C ASN A 34 2.43 19.39 -29.68
N TRP A 35 3.06 20.10 -28.74
CA TRP A 35 4.49 20.46 -28.87
C TRP A 35 5.41 19.24 -28.88
N LEU A 36 5.12 18.22 -28.05
CA LEU A 36 5.88 16.98 -28.01
C LEU A 36 5.70 16.16 -29.29
N ASP A 37 4.48 16.09 -29.82
CA ASP A 37 4.16 15.33 -31.04
C ASP A 37 4.82 15.93 -32.28
N GLN A 38 4.88 17.27 -32.34
CA GLN A 38 5.59 17.98 -33.40
C GLN A 38 7.12 17.98 -33.22
N GLY A 39 7.63 17.53 -32.07
CA GLY A 39 9.05 17.61 -31.71
C GLY A 39 9.57 19.06 -31.62
N ARG A 40 8.67 20.05 -31.48
CA ARG A 40 9.03 21.47 -31.57
C ARG A 40 8.28 22.30 -30.53
N PHE A 41 9.05 22.87 -29.60
CA PHE A 41 8.52 23.82 -28.63
C PHE A 41 8.56 25.24 -29.17
N PRO A 42 7.52 26.06 -28.89
CA PRO A 42 7.56 27.49 -29.21
C PRO A 42 8.72 28.17 -28.47
N ARG A 43 9.25 29.26 -29.05
CA ARG A 43 10.27 30.09 -28.38
C ARG A 43 9.63 30.81 -27.19
N LEU A 44 10.37 31.02 -26.10
CA LEU A 44 9.83 31.59 -24.86
C LEU A 44 9.20 32.97 -25.01
N ASP A 45 9.67 33.74 -25.99
CA ASP A 45 9.20 35.09 -26.34
C ASP A 45 8.00 35.09 -27.30
N ALA A 46 7.63 33.94 -27.87
CA ALA A 46 6.50 33.81 -28.77
C ALA A 46 5.18 33.71 -28.00
N GLU A 47 4.10 34.26 -28.58
CA GLU A 47 2.73 34.21 -28.06
C GLU A 47 2.27 32.77 -27.79
N GLY A 48 2.60 31.83 -28.69
CA GLY A 48 2.28 30.40 -28.51
C GLY A 48 2.98 29.71 -27.33
N SER A 49 3.85 30.38 -26.57
CA SER A 49 4.41 29.89 -25.31
C SER A 49 3.58 30.26 -24.08
N GLU A 50 2.54 31.08 -24.26
CA GLU A 50 1.68 31.56 -23.18
C GLU A 50 0.50 30.60 -22.99
N VAL A 51 0.51 29.90 -21.86
CA VAL A 51 -0.53 28.98 -21.40
C VAL A 51 -0.89 29.38 -19.98
N GLU A 52 -2.05 30.01 -19.83
CA GLU A 52 -2.53 30.47 -18.54
C GLU A 52 -3.28 29.35 -17.81
N VAL A 53 -2.90 29.10 -16.56
CA VAL A 53 -3.61 28.17 -15.66
C VAL A 53 -3.89 28.92 -14.35
N PRO A 54 -5.08 29.54 -14.23
CA PRO A 54 -5.45 30.32 -13.06
C PRO A 54 -5.33 29.52 -11.76
N GLY A 55 -4.80 30.16 -10.71
CA GLY A 55 -4.62 29.53 -9.39
C GLY A 55 -3.43 28.57 -9.28
N SER A 56 -2.67 28.36 -10.37
CA SER A 56 -1.45 27.56 -10.33
C SER A 56 -0.26 28.36 -9.81
N SER A 57 0.38 27.91 -8.72
CA SER A 57 1.58 28.51 -8.14
C SER A 57 2.90 27.89 -8.64
N ALA A 58 2.83 26.69 -9.20
CA ALA A 58 3.96 25.98 -9.79
C ALA A 58 3.47 24.91 -10.77
N VAL A 59 4.31 24.57 -11.74
CA VAL A 59 4.03 23.52 -12.75
C VAL A 59 5.16 22.51 -12.76
N SER A 60 4.82 21.23 -12.67
CA SER A 60 5.73 20.12 -12.83
C SER A 60 5.31 19.26 -14.01
N VAL A 61 6.29 18.81 -14.81
CA VAL A 61 6.07 17.95 -15.97
C VAL A 61 6.94 16.70 -15.79
N LEU A 62 6.32 15.54 -15.99
CA LEU A 62 7.01 14.27 -16.09
C LEU A 62 6.80 13.67 -17.48
N LEU A 63 7.84 13.07 -18.02
CA LEU A 63 7.81 12.31 -19.26
C LEU A 63 8.23 10.88 -18.97
N ARG A 64 7.43 9.92 -19.45
CA ARG A 64 7.71 8.49 -19.30
C ARG A 64 7.89 7.81 -20.66
N LEU A 65 8.81 6.85 -20.70
CA LEU A 65 8.94 5.88 -21.77
C LEU A 65 8.68 4.51 -21.14
N ASP A 66 7.59 3.85 -21.53
CA ASP A 66 7.19 2.52 -21.02
C ASP A 66 7.18 2.48 -19.47
N GLY A 67 6.43 3.42 -18.85
CA GLY A 67 6.33 3.56 -17.40
C GLY A 67 7.58 4.11 -16.69
N ARG A 68 8.75 4.15 -17.34
CA ARG A 68 9.98 4.71 -16.76
C ARG A 68 10.03 6.22 -16.92
N VAL A 69 10.25 6.95 -15.83
CA VAL A 69 10.51 8.40 -15.88
C VAL A 69 11.86 8.70 -16.55
N VAL A 70 11.82 9.39 -17.68
CA VAL A 70 13.00 9.81 -18.46
C VAL A 70 13.19 11.34 -18.45
N GLY A 71 12.13 12.11 -18.25
CA GLY A 71 12.18 13.57 -18.23
C GLY A 71 11.44 14.17 -17.04
N ARG A 72 12.01 15.22 -16.44
CA ARG A 72 11.40 15.96 -15.33
C ARG A 72 11.64 17.45 -15.49
N GLY A 73 10.61 18.25 -15.27
CA GLY A 73 10.71 19.70 -15.28
C GLY A 73 9.84 20.30 -14.19
N LEU A 74 10.32 21.36 -13.54
CA LEU A 74 9.58 22.10 -12.51
C LEU A 74 9.77 23.59 -12.77
N ASP A 75 8.70 24.38 -12.76
CA ASP A 75 8.71 25.86 -12.78
C ASP A 75 7.89 26.42 -11.62
N THR A 76 8.41 27.45 -10.94
CA THR A 76 7.80 28.07 -9.76
C THR A 76 7.49 29.56 -9.94
N LYS A 77 7.62 30.11 -11.15
CA LYS A 77 7.41 31.55 -11.37
C LYS A 77 5.93 31.94 -11.45
N SER A 78 5.02 30.97 -11.59
CA SER A 78 3.58 31.21 -11.56
C SER A 78 3.09 32.20 -12.64
N ASP A 79 3.77 32.29 -13.78
CA ASP A 79 3.38 33.11 -14.94
C ASP A 79 2.82 32.26 -16.09
N SER A 80 2.28 32.90 -17.13
CA SER A 80 1.72 32.23 -18.33
C SER A 80 2.75 31.39 -19.12
N ARG A 81 4.05 31.50 -18.85
CA ARG A 81 5.11 30.74 -19.54
C ARG A 81 5.64 29.57 -18.70
N SER A 82 5.06 29.35 -17.51
CA SER A 82 5.50 28.31 -16.57
C SER A 82 5.36 26.92 -17.16
N VAL A 83 4.24 26.63 -17.84
CA VAL A 83 3.96 25.34 -18.50
C VAL A 83 5.05 25.02 -19.53
N ARG A 84 5.28 25.95 -20.47
CA ARG A 84 6.33 25.82 -21.48
C ARG A 84 7.69 25.57 -20.83
N ARG A 85 8.10 26.38 -19.85
CA ARG A 85 9.42 26.22 -19.20
C ARG A 85 9.58 24.86 -18.52
N ALA A 86 8.56 24.40 -17.81
CA ALA A 86 8.57 23.08 -17.17
C ALA A 86 8.67 21.96 -18.23
N ALA A 87 7.81 21.98 -19.25
CA ALA A 87 7.80 20.97 -20.30
C ALA A 87 9.09 20.94 -21.13
N GLY A 88 9.64 22.10 -21.47
CA GLY A 88 10.93 22.19 -22.18
C GLY A 88 12.10 21.63 -21.37
N ARG A 89 12.11 21.85 -20.04
CA ARG A 89 13.10 21.21 -19.14
C ARG A 89 12.93 19.70 -19.10
N ALA A 90 11.69 19.21 -19.02
CA ALA A 90 11.39 17.78 -19.00
C ALA A 90 11.86 17.10 -20.29
N LEU A 91 11.56 17.68 -21.47
CA LEU A 91 12.01 17.14 -22.75
C LEU A 91 13.54 17.18 -22.88
N SER A 92 14.16 18.30 -22.50
CA SER A 92 15.63 18.42 -22.53
C SER A 92 16.32 17.36 -21.67
N GLN A 93 15.74 17.04 -20.51
CA GLN A 93 16.24 15.94 -19.68
C GLN A 93 16.00 14.58 -20.34
N ALA A 94 14.81 14.34 -20.91
CA ALA A 94 14.48 13.09 -21.59
C ALA A 94 15.44 12.79 -22.75
N LEU A 95 15.73 13.77 -23.61
CA LEU A 95 16.69 13.61 -24.70
C LEU A 95 18.13 13.34 -24.22
N GLY A 96 18.45 13.70 -22.97
CA GLY A 96 19.70 13.36 -22.31
C GLY A 96 19.72 11.98 -21.63
N ASP A 97 18.56 11.33 -21.44
CA ASP A 97 18.48 10.01 -20.82
C ASP A 97 19.22 8.97 -21.68
N ARG A 98 19.92 8.06 -21.01
CA ARG A 98 20.73 7.02 -21.67
C ARG A 98 19.89 6.16 -22.61
N VAL A 99 18.69 5.74 -22.19
CA VAL A 99 17.83 4.87 -22.98
C VAL A 99 17.46 5.55 -24.29
N ILE A 100 17.07 6.83 -24.25
CA ILE A 100 16.69 7.58 -25.45
C ILE A 100 17.89 7.85 -26.37
N ARG A 101 19.07 8.16 -25.79
CA ARG A 101 20.30 8.38 -26.58
C ARG A 101 20.80 7.12 -27.29
N GLU A 102 20.49 5.93 -26.78
CA GLU A 102 20.87 4.66 -27.40
C GLU A 102 19.90 4.24 -28.53
N LEU A 103 18.75 4.92 -28.69
CA LEU A 103 17.81 4.64 -29.78
C LEU A 103 18.35 5.11 -31.14
N PRO A 104 17.93 4.46 -32.25
CA PRO A 104 18.18 4.93 -33.62
C PRO A 104 17.74 6.37 -33.82
N GLU A 105 18.43 7.12 -34.68
CA GLU A 105 18.16 8.56 -34.92
C GLU A 105 16.70 8.81 -35.32
N SER A 106 16.16 8.01 -36.25
CA SER A 106 14.76 8.10 -36.67
C SER A 106 13.75 7.91 -35.52
N VAL A 107 14.10 7.10 -34.52
CA VAL A 107 13.28 6.87 -33.33
C VAL A 107 13.46 8.01 -32.32
N ARG A 108 14.68 8.54 -32.21
CA ARG A 108 15.02 9.65 -31.32
C ARG A 108 14.35 10.94 -31.76
N ASP A 109 14.28 11.20 -33.07
CA ASP A 109 13.60 12.36 -33.64
C ASP A 109 12.10 12.32 -33.35
N ALA A 110 11.52 11.11 -33.31
CA ALA A 110 10.13 10.86 -32.91
C ALA A 110 9.97 10.59 -31.40
N ALA A 111 11.00 10.81 -30.57
CA ALA A 111 10.92 10.43 -29.15
C ALA A 111 9.77 11.16 -28.43
N GLY A 112 9.53 12.44 -28.75
CA GLY A 112 8.48 13.24 -28.12
C GLY A 112 7.09 12.59 -28.18
N SER A 113 6.67 12.10 -29.36
CA SER A 113 5.37 11.44 -29.57
C SER A 113 5.27 10.05 -28.92
N ARG A 114 6.41 9.46 -28.51
CA ARG A 114 6.47 8.19 -27.80
C ARG A 114 6.50 8.32 -26.29
N LEU A 115 6.51 9.54 -25.76
CA LEU A 115 6.55 9.77 -24.32
C LEU A 115 5.13 9.94 -23.78
N ALA A 116 4.79 9.18 -22.74
CA ALA A 116 3.64 9.49 -21.91
C ALA A 116 3.89 10.78 -21.13
N LEU A 117 2.90 11.68 -21.13
CA LEU A 117 2.96 13.01 -20.53
C LEU A 117 2.17 13.02 -19.22
N GLU A 118 2.73 13.63 -18.19
CA GLU A 118 2.02 14.00 -16.97
C GLU A 118 2.38 15.44 -16.62
N ILE A 119 1.37 16.28 -16.37
CA ILE A 119 1.51 17.65 -15.89
C ILE A 119 0.78 17.80 -14.56
N GLU A 120 1.48 18.40 -13.61
CA GLU A 120 1.01 18.62 -12.26
C GLU A 120 1.06 20.12 -11.93
N PHE A 121 -0.07 20.66 -11.51
CA PHE A 121 -0.25 22.08 -11.17
C PHE A 121 -0.46 22.23 -9.67
N ALA A 122 0.39 23.01 -9.03
CA ALA A 122 0.29 23.32 -7.61
C ALA A 122 -0.77 24.39 -7.37
N GLY A 123 -1.72 24.15 -6.46
CA GLY A 123 -2.70 25.14 -6.05
C GLY A 123 -2.14 26.18 -5.07
N THR A 124 -3.04 26.89 -4.41
CA THR A 124 -2.68 27.91 -3.41
C THR A 124 -2.07 27.26 -2.16
N PRO A 125 -0.89 27.72 -1.69
CA PRO A 125 -0.28 27.21 -0.45
C PRO A 125 -1.11 27.51 0.81
N GLN A 126 -1.18 26.53 1.71
CA GLN A 126 -1.72 26.61 3.05
C GLN A 126 -0.59 26.48 4.09
N PRO A 127 -0.35 27.49 4.92
CA PRO A 127 0.70 27.44 5.94
C PRO A 127 0.54 26.28 6.93
N ILE A 128 1.66 25.64 7.28
CA ILE A 128 1.74 24.60 8.30
C ILE A 128 2.38 25.19 9.56
N VAL A 129 1.61 25.24 10.64
CA VAL A 129 2.08 25.64 11.97
C VAL A 129 2.52 24.43 12.78
N ALA A 130 3.81 24.12 12.80
CA ALA A 130 4.38 23.03 13.60
C ALA A 130 5.72 23.44 14.22
N SER A 131 6.06 22.90 15.40
CA SER A 131 7.33 23.16 16.09
C SER A 131 8.47 22.25 15.61
N THR A 132 8.15 21.01 15.24
CA THR A 132 9.12 20.00 14.79
C THR A 132 8.81 19.50 13.38
N LEU A 133 9.82 18.92 12.72
CA LEU A 133 9.65 18.28 11.41
C LEU A 133 8.70 17.07 11.48
N GLY A 134 8.73 16.33 12.59
CA GLY A 134 7.80 15.22 12.83
C GLY A 134 6.35 15.70 12.88
N SER A 135 6.05 16.76 13.64
CA SER A 135 4.70 17.32 13.73
C SER A 135 4.23 17.97 12.42
N ALA A 136 5.16 18.51 11.61
CA ALA A 136 4.83 18.96 10.27
C ALA A 136 4.47 17.78 9.35
N ALA A 137 5.26 16.70 9.39
CA ALA A 137 5.04 15.52 8.56
C ALA A 137 3.68 14.85 8.83
N THR A 138 3.17 14.86 10.07
CA THR A 138 1.84 14.32 10.37
C THR A 138 0.68 15.15 9.80
N ARG A 139 0.94 16.38 9.35
CA ARG A 139 -0.05 17.28 8.74
C ARG A 139 -0.02 17.26 7.21
N ILE A 140 0.85 16.45 6.62
CA ILE A 140 1.03 16.31 5.18
C ILE A 140 0.51 14.93 4.77
N GLN A 141 -0.44 14.92 3.85
CA GLN A 141 -0.96 13.69 3.26
C GLN A 141 -0.02 13.20 2.15
N ALA A 142 0.67 12.08 2.39
CA ALA A 142 1.62 11.51 1.44
C ALA A 142 0.95 11.20 0.09
N GLY A 143 1.60 11.63 -0.99
CA GLY A 143 1.12 11.44 -2.37
C GLY A 143 -0.04 12.34 -2.79
N MET A 144 -0.55 13.21 -1.91
CA MET A 144 -1.65 14.15 -2.22
C MET A 144 -1.26 15.60 -1.99
N ASP A 145 -0.64 15.89 -0.86
CA ASP A 145 -0.17 17.23 -0.53
C ASP A 145 1.22 17.47 -1.13
N GLY A 146 1.36 18.55 -1.88
CA GLY A 146 2.67 19.12 -2.17
C GLY A 146 3.21 19.92 -1.00
N ILE A 147 4.52 20.06 -0.93
CA ILE A 147 5.22 20.73 0.17
C ILE A 147 5.99 21.92 -0.39
N LEU A 148 5.77 23.09 0.18
CA LEU A 148 6.48 24.32 -0.15
C LEU A 148 7.26 24.81 1.06
N LEU A 149 8.54 25.11 0.87
CA LEU A 149 9.37 25.79 1.85
C LEU A 149 9.92 27.08 1.24
N LYS A 150 9.68 28.21 1.89
CA LYS A 150 10.14 29.52 1.44
C LYS A 150 11.01 30.19 2.50
N ARG A 151 12.12 30.76 2.03
CA ARG A 151 13.08 31.54 2.80
C ARG A 151 13.44 32.80 2.00
N GLY A 152 12.93 33.95 2.41
CA GLY A 152 13.04 35.18 1.61
C GLY A 152 12.49 34.95 0.19
N ASP A 153 13.32 35.16 -0.83
CA ASP A 153 12.99 34.93 -2.24
C ASP A 153 13.28 33.50 -2.73
N ARG A 154 13.89 32.66 -1.90
CA ARG A 154 14.18 31.26 -2.24
C ARG A 154 12.97 30.39 -1.95
N ILE A 155 12.60 29.56 -2.91
CA ILE A 155 11.49 28.62 -2.81
C ILE A 155 12.00 27.23 -3.18
N ALA A 156 11.75 26.26 -2.30
CA ALA A 156 11.92 24.85 -2.58
C ALA A 156 10.56 24.16 -2.54
N ILE A 157 10.28 23.31 -3.53
CA ILE A 157 8.99 22.63 -3.67
C ILE A 157 9.20 21.13 -3.87
N ALA A 158 8.38 20.34 -3.18
CA ALA A 158 8.19 18.92 -3.47
C ALA A 158 6.78 18.69 -4.01
N MET A 159 6.69 18.23 -5.26
CA MET A 159 5.41 17.92 -5.91
C MET A 159 5.05 16.45 -5.67
N PRO A 160 3.81 16.11 -5.28
CA PRO A 160 3.43 14.76 -4.91
C PRO A 160 3.55 13.77 -6.07
N GLY A 161 3.21 14.14 -7.30
CA GLY A 161 3.39 13.29 -8.48
C GLY A 161 4.86 12.89 -8.70
N ARG A 162 5.80 13.82 -8.50
CA ARG A 162 7.25 13.51 -8.50
C ARG A 162 7.64 12.54 -7.39
N LEU A 163 7.13 12.75 -6.18
CA LEU A 163 7.45 11.89 -5.04
C LEU A 163 6.90 10.48 -5.21
N LEU A 164 5.71 10.33 -5.81
CA LEU A 164 5.12 9.04 -6.16
C LEU A 164 5.95 8.32 -7.21
N ALA A 165 6.30 9.01 -8.30
CA ALA A 165 7.11 8.45 -9.39
C ALA A 165 8.52 8.02 -8.96
N THR A 166 9.01 8.48 -7.81
CA THR A 166 10.30 8.07 -7.23
C THR A 166 10.18 7.22 -5.96
N GLY A 167 8.95 6.87 -5.54
CA GLY A 167 8.73 6.04 -4.35
C GLY A 167 9.12 6.70 -3.03
N THR A 168 9.12 8.02 -2.98
CA THR A 168 9.56 8.82 -1.82
C THR A 168 8.42 9.59 -1.15
N ALA A 169 7.18 9.41 -1.59
CA ALA A 169 6.01 10.15 -1.08
C ALA A 169 5.77 9.92 0.43
N GLU A 170 6.02 8.71 0.93
CA GLU A 170 5.89 8.41 2.36
C GLU A 170 7.08 8.92 3.21
N ALA A 171 8.23 9.22 2.59
CA ALA A 171 9.44 9.73 3.23
C ALA A 171 9.34 11.25 3.48
N THR A 172 8.24 11.69 4.10
CA THR A 172 7.90 13.12 4.29
C THR A 172 8.97 13.86 5.10
N SER A 173 9.48 13.28 6.18
CA SER A 173 10.54 13.91 7.00
C SER A 173 11.85 14.09 6.22
N SER A 174 12.28 13.07 5.47
CA SER A 174 13.45 13.18 4.59
C SER A 174 13.24 14.20 3.49
N THR A 175 12.02 14.31 2.96
CA THR A 175 11.64 15.33 1.99
C THR A 175 11.75 16.74 2.58
N LEU A 176 11.27 16.96 3.80
CA LEU A 176 11.41 18.25 4.49
C LEU A 176 12.88 18.63 4.71
N LEU A 177 13.72 17.68 5.13
CA LEU A 177 15.16 17.90 5.29
C LEU A 177 15.83 18.30 3.97
N ARG A 178 15.47 17.64 2.86
CA ARG A 178 15.95 18.02 1.52
C ARG A 178 15.54 19.44 1.15
N LEU A 179 14.28 19.82 1.41
CA LEU A 179 13.80 21.17 1.10
C LEU A 179 14.53 22.25 1.93
N ILE A 180 14.84 21.94 3.20
CA ILE A 180 15.64 22.80 4.09
C ILE A 180 17.04 23.03 3.51
N ASP A 181 17.69 21.97 3.04
CA ASP A 181 18.99 22.05 2.38
C ASP A 181 18.92 22.87 1.08
N GLU A 182 17.88 22.68 0.25
CA GLU A 182 17.68 23.42 -1.00
C GLU A 182 17.52 24.94 -0.81
N VAL A 183 16.93 25.38 0.31
CA VAL A 183 16.87 26.81 0.67
C VAL A 183 18.12 27.30 1.41
N GLY A 184 19.12 26.44 1.59
CA GLY A 184 20.42 26.74 2.20
C GLY A 184 20.38 26.87 3.72
N LEU A 185 19.52 26.11 4.39
CA LEU A 185 19.43 26.06 5.85
C LEU A 185 20.06 24.76 6.39
N PRO A 186 20.61 24.78 7.62
CA PRO A 186 21.15 23.56 8.24
C PRO A 186 20.02 22.56 8.57
N PRO A 187 20.32 21.25 8.66
CA PRO A 187 19.32 20.22 8.98
C PRO A 187 18.93 20.27 10.47
N ARG A 188 18.09 21.25 10.83
CA ARG A 188 17.59 21.49 12.20
C ARG A 188 16.06 21.49 12.21
N ASP A 189 15.47 21.40 13.39
CA ASP A 189 14.02 21.47 13.55
C ASP A 189 13.44 22.87 13.24
N LEU A 190 12.16 22.91 12.90
CA LEU A 190 11.48 24.13 12.41
C LEU A 190 11.55 25.30 13.39
N GLU A 191 11.44 25.04 14.70
CA GLU A 191 11.54 26.10 15.70
C GLU A 191 12.93 26.76 15.71
N GLU A 192 14.00 25.97 15.62
CA GLU A 192 15.36 26.51 15.56
C GLU A 192 15.59 27.31 14.28
N LEU A 193 15.10 26.79 13.15
CA LEU A 193 15.22 27.47 11.86
C LEU A 193 14.51 28.83 11.84
N ARG A 194 13.33 28.93 12.47
CA ARG A 194 12.59 30.21 12.57
C ARG A 194 13.31 31.27 13.44
N ARG A 195 14.26 30.87 14.29
CA ARG A 195 15.11 31.80 15.04
C ARG A 195 16.28 32.33 14.20
N ILE A 196 16.65 31.61 13.15
CA ILE A 196 17.73 31.97 12.23
C ILE A 196 17.18 32.89 11.13
N ASP A 197 16.02 32.57 10.58
CA ASP A 197 15.46 33.27 9.41
C ASP A 197 13.92 33.19 9.36
N SER A 198 13.31 34.04 8.53
CA SER A 198 11.87 33.99 8.24
C SER A 198 11.58 32.79 7.32
N LEU A 199 11.10 31.71 7.93
CA LEU A 199 10.78 30.46 7.25
C LEU A 199 9.27 30.26 7.16
N GLU A 200 8.77 30.09 5.94
CA GLU A 200 7.38 29.69 5.68
C GLU A 200 7.36 28.24 5.17
N LEU A 201 6.68 27.37 5.91
CA LEU A 201 6.37 26.01 5.49
C LEU A 201 4.88 25.95 5.18
N ALA A 202 4.54 25.44 4.01
CA ALA A 202 3.16 25.28 3.57
C ALA A 202 2.97 23.92 2.88
N ARG A 203 1.73 23.45 2.87
CA ARG A 203 1.27 22.40 1.95
C ARG A 203 0.36 23.00 0.88
N PHE A 204 0.23 22.34 -0.26
CA PHE A 204 -0.71 22.77 -1.30
C PHE A 204 -1.38 21.55 -1.96
N PRO A 205 -2.65 21.67 -2.36
CA PRO A 205 -3.30 20.65 -3.19
C PRO A 205 -2.76 20.74 -4.63
N THR A 206 -2.91 19.66 -5.40
CA THR A 206 -2.47 19.62 -6.81
C THR A 206 -3.56 19.12 -7.74
N MET A 207 -3.58 19.63 -8.98
CA MET A 207 -4.26 19.00 -10.11
C MET A 207 -3.23 18.27 -10.96
N ARG A 208 -3.40 16.96 -11.17
CA ARG A 208 -2.50 16.13 -11.99
C ARG A 208 -3.26 15.61 -13.20
N ILE A 209 -2.82 15.98 -14.39
CA ILE A 209 -3.36 15.48 -15.66
C ILE A 209 -2.28 14.63 -16.32
N GLY A 210 -2.62 13.41 -16.72
CA GLY A 210 -1.67 12.50 -17.33
C GLY A 210 -2.31 11.47 -18.22
N GLN A 211 -1.51 10.88 -19.11
CA GLN A 211 -1.91 9.75 -19.95
C GLN A 211 -1.12 8.50 -19.53
N PRO A 212 -1.75 7.33 -19.40
CA PRO A 212 -1.04 6.07 -19.08
C PRO A 212 -0.07 5.68 -20.20
N GLU A 213 -0.47 5.93 -21.45
CA GLU A 213 0.33 5.65 -22.63
C GLU A 213 0.40 6.88 -23.55
N PRO A 214 1.38 6.97 -24.47
CA PRO A 214 1.54 8.13 -25.34
C PRO A 214 0.30 8.50 -26.16
N THR A 215 -0.51 7.50 -26.52
CA THR A 215 -1.70 7.63 -27.38
C THR A 215 -3.03 7.56 -26.61
N ALA A 216 -2.98 7.37 -25.29
CA ALA A 216 -4.19 7.28 -24.47
C ALA A 216 -4.78 8.67 -24.20
N GLU A 217 -6.09 8.72 -23.98
CA GLU A 217 -6.76 9.94 -23.55
C GLU A 217 -6.23 10.41 -22.18
N PRO A 218 -5.95 11.71 -22.01
CA PRO A 218 -5.53 12.24 -20.72
C PRO A 218 -6.65 12.24 -19.70
N GLY A 219 -6.28 11.95 -18.44
CA GLY A 219 -7.21 11.96 -17.31
C GLY A 219 -6.59 12.55 -16.06
N VAL A 220 -7.44 12.78 -15.05
CA VAL A 220 -6.98 13.19 -13.72
C VAL A 220 -6.28 12.02 -13.03
N ARG A 221 -5.01 12.19 -12.69
CA ARG A 221 -4.21 11.17 -12.00
C ARG A 221 -4.32 11.30 -10.49
N ARG A 222 -4.45 10.17 -9.80
CA ARG A 222 -4.48 10.07 -8.33
C ARG A 222 -3.23 9.35 -7.83
N ARG A 223 -3.09 9.15 -6.52
CA ARG A 223 -1.91 8.47 -5.94
C ARG A 223 -1.92 6.95 -6.09
N SER A 224 -3.11 6.35 -6.20
CA SER A 224 -3.32 4.89 -6.23
C SER A 224 -4.35 4.49 -7.30
N GLY A 225 -4.29 5.12 -8.48
CA GLY A 225 -5.27 4.91 -9.55
C GLY A 225 -6.68 5.43 -9.23
N PRO A 226 -7.73 4.95 -9.94
CA PRO A 226 -9.12 5.32 -9.69
C PRO A 226 -9.56 5.03 -8.26
N VAL A 227 -10.51 5.83 -7.76
CA VAL A 227 -11.13 5.54 -6.47
C VAL A 227 -12.05 4.33 -6.63
N VAL A 228 -11.75 3.26 -5.90
CA VAL A 228 -12.54 2.04 -5.94
C VAL A 228 -13.90 2.30 -5.25
N PRO A 229 -15.04 1.93 -5.88
CA PRO A 229 -16.36 2.07 -5.26
C PRO A 229 -16.52 1.13 -4.04
N PRO A 230 -17.58 1.29 -3.22
CA PRO A 230 -17.86 0.36 -2.13
C PRO A 230 -17.88 -1.10 -2.60
N ALA A 231 -17.15 -1.96 -1.90
CA ALA A 231 -17.01 -3.37 -2.28
C ALA A 231 -18.18 -4.22 -1.73
N SER A 232 -18.71 -5.12 -2.55
CA SER A 232 -19.65 -6.16 -2.12
C SER A 232 -18.90 -7.39 -1.59
N LEU A 233 -19.52 -8.07 -0.62
CA LEU A 233 -19.05 -9.36 -0.09
C LEU A 233 -19.77 -10.53 -0.79
N ASP A 234 -20.09 -10.38 -2.07
CA ASP A 234 -20.66 -11.48 -2.86
C ASP A 234 -19.56 -12.47 -3.26
N LEU A 235 -19.96 -13.73 -3.42
CA LEU A 235 -19.03 -14.83 -3.65
C LEU A 235 -18.21 -14.65 -4.93
N GLN A 236 -18.82 -14.19 -6.03
CA GLN A 236 -18.13 -14.01 -7.31
C GLN A 236 -17.02 -12.96 -7.19
N THR A 237 -17.31 -11.81 -6.60
CA THR A 237 -16.30 -10.76 -6.38
C THR A 237 -15.13 -11.27 -5.53
N LEU A 238 -15.41 -12.05 -4.49
CA LEU A 238 -14.38 -12.63 -3.63
C LEU A 238 -13.51 -13.64 -4.41
N GLU A 239 -14.13 -14.52 -5.21
CA GLU A 239 -13.42 -15.51 -6.03
C GLU A 239 -12.56 -14.85 -7.11
N ASP A 240 -13.06 -13.80 -7.80
CA ASP A 240 -12.31 -13.06 -8.81
C ASP A 240 -11.10 -12.32 -8.21
N LEU A 241 -11.26 -11.75 -7.01
CA LEU A 241 -10.14 -11.12 -6.30
C LEU A 241 -9.11 -12.16 -5.84
N HIS A 242 -9.57 -13.30 -5.32
CA HIS A 242 -8.71 -14.36 -4.86
C HIS A 242 -7.90 -14.96 -6.02
N ALA A 243 -8.53 -15.22 -7.16
CA ALA A 243 -7.86 -15.69 -8.37
C ALA A 243 -6.76 -14.73 -8.84
N ARG A 244 -7.03 -13.41 -8.85
CA ARG A 244 -6.03 -12.39 -9.21
C ARG A 244 -4.85 -12.33 -8.25
N LEU A 245 -5.10 -12.44 -6.95
CA LEU A 245 -4.02 -12.48 -5.95
C LEU A 245 -3.17 -13.76 -6.07
N ASN A 246 -3.80 -14.91 -6.35
CA ASN A 246 -3.08 -16.17 -6.50
C ASN A 246 -2.25 -16.20 -7.79
N ASP A 247 -2.82 -15.76 -8.92
CA ASP A 247 -2.07 -15.54 -10.17
C ASP A 247 -0.86 -14.62 -9.92
N ARG A 248 -1.07 -13.56 -9.16
CA ARG A 248 0.01 -12.65 -8.78
C ARG A 248 1.05 -13.33 -7.88
N LEU A 249 0.67 -14.11 -6.88
CA LEU A 249 1.61 -14.89 -6.05
C LEU A 249 2.43 -15.88 -6.88
N LEU A 250 1.83 -16.53 -7.88
CA LEU A 250 2.56 -17.44 -8.78
C LEU A 250 3.63 -16.71 -9.59
N ARG A 251 3.41 -15.44 -9.96
CA ARG A 251 4.41 -14.59 -10.63
C ARG A 251 5.61 -14.22 -9.73
N TRP A 252 5.58 -14.49 -8.42
CA TRP A 252 6.76 -14.37 -7.56
C TRP A 252 7.74 -15.55 -7.70
N ARG A 253 7.36 -16.59 -8.43
CA ARG A 253 8.25 -17.68 -8.79
C ARG A 253 8.81 -17.44 -10.19
N PRO A 254 10.07 -17.78 -10.46
CA PRO A 254 10.56 -17.79 -11.83
C PRO A 254 9.71 -18.75 -12.68
N PRO A 255 9.48 -18.43 -13.96
CA PRO A 255 8.84 -19.38 -14.87
C PRO A 255 9.66 -20.67 -14.90
N ALA A 256 8.99 -21.82 -14.96
CA ALA A 256 9.67 -23.11 -15.06
C ALA A 256 10.57 -23.10 -16.30
N ASP A 257 11.85 -23.45 -16.15
CA ASP A 257 12.72 -23.60 -17.31
C ASP A 257 12.29 -24.89 -18.05
N PRO A 258 11.86 -24.81 -19.32
CA PRO A 258 11.48 -26.01 -20.08
C PRO A 258 12.64 -26.99 -20.29
N ARG A 259 13.88 -26.61 -19.95
CA ARG A 259 15.09 -27.45 -19.99
C ARG A 259 15.40 -28.13 -18.65
N GLU A 260 14.79 -27.71 -17.55
CA GLU A 260 14.93 -28.39 -16.28
C GLU A 260 14.16 -29.71 -16.32
N ASN A 261 14.88 -30.84 -16.24
CA ASN A 261 14.27 -32.15 -16.18
C ASN A 261 13.45 -32.28 -14.88
N ALA A 262 12.20 -32.76 -15.01
CA ALA A 262 11.26 -32.96 -13.91
C ALA A 262 11.80 -33.83 -12.74
N SER A 263 12.88 -34.58 -12.96
CA SER A 263 13.51 -35.45 -11.97
C SER A 263 14.51 -34.77 -11.03
N ASN A 264 14.91 -33.52 -11.29
CA ASN A 264 15.85 -32.73 -10.45
C ASN A 264 15.24 -31.38 -10.03
N LEU A 265 13.92 -31.34 -9.82
CA LEU A 265 13.21 -30.11 -9.42
C LEU A 265 13.64 -29.71 -8.01
N GLN A 266 14.68 -28.87 -7.90
CA GLN A 266 14.86 -28.09 -6.69
C GLN A 266 13.62 -27.20 -6.50
N PRO A 267 13.20 -26.93 -5.25
CA PRO A 267 12.09 -26.04 -5.00
C PRO A 267 12.35 -24.69 -5.69
N ARG A 268 11.46 -24.28 -6.59
CA ARG A 268 11.66 -23.02 -7.33
C ARG A 268 11.77 -21.87 -6.32
N PRO A 269 12.79 -21.01 -6.43
CA PRO A 269 12.98 -19.93 -5.49
C PRO A 269 11.79 -18.98 -5.55
N TRP A 270 11.54 -18.32 -4.44
CA TRP A 270 10.57 -17.24 -4.35
C TRP A 270 11.33 -15.93 -4.40
N PHE A 271 10.91 -15.00 -5.25
CA PHE A 271 11.48 -13.67 -5.25
C PHE A 271 11.07 -12.88 -3.99
N GLY A 272 11.84 -11.86 -3.60
CA GLY A 272 11.47 -10.95 -2.50
C GLY A 272 10.41 -9.91 -2.89
N ASP A 273 10.24 -8.87 -2.09
CA ASP A 273 9.24 -7.82 -2.33
C ASP A 273 9.46 -7.16 -3.70
N PHE A 274 8.38 -6.95 -4.47
CA PHE A 274 8.48 -6.36 -5.80
C PHE A 274 8.42 -4.83 -5.72
N ASP A 275 9.37 -4.14 -6.34
CA ASP A 275 9.39 -2.68 -6.47
C ASP A 275 9.06 -2.31 -7.94
N PRO A 276 7.83 -1.88 -8.24
CA PRO A 276 7.40 -1.56 -9.61
C PRO A 276 8.14 -0.36 -10.21
N ILE A 277 8.60 0.57 -9.37
CA ILE A 277 9.31 1.76 -9.83
C ILE A 277 10.67 1.37 -10.42
N SER A 278 11.37 0.46 -9.73
CA SER A 278 12.68 -0.02 -10.17
C SER A 278 12.65 -1.34 -10.94
N ASN A 279 11.46 -1.93 -11.14
CA ASN A 279 11.20 -3.20 -11.80
C ASN A 279 12.12 -4.32 -11.31
N ARG A 280 12.14 -4.55 -9.99
CA ARG A 280 13.00 -5.56 -9.38
C ARG A 280 12.44 -6.07 -8.06
N HIS A 281 12.92 -7.25 -7.67
CA HIS A 281 12.67 -7.81 -6.35
C HIS A 281 13.76 -7.41 -5.35
N VAL A 282 13.35 -7.08 -4.13
CA VAL A 282 14.23 -6.67 -3.03
C VAL A 282 13.81 -7.34 -1.72
N PRO A 283 14.65 -8.21 -1.12
CA PRO A 283 15.84 -8.84 -1.70
C PRO A 283 15.52 -9.68 -2.95
N PHE A 284 16.54 -10.20 -3.64
CA PHE A 284 16.32 -11.05 -4.81
C PHE A 284 15.50 -12.30 -4.44
N GLU A 285 15.89 -13.01 -3.38
CA GLU A 285 15.14 -14.15 -2.84
C GLU A 285 14.38 -13.75 -1.57
N ALA A 286 13.12 -14.15 -1.47
CA ALA A 286 12.29 -13.86 -0.30
C ALA A 286 12.86 -14.51 0.98
N PRO A 287 12.77 -13.80 2.12
CA PRO A 287 13.01 -14.40 3.42
C PRO A 287 12.12 -15.63 3.64
N LEU A 288 12.65 -16.68 4.26
CA LEU A 288 11.93 -17.94 4.45
C LEU A 288 10.54 -17.80 5.09
N PRO A 289 10.29 -16.92 6.08
CA PRO A 289 8.95 -16.71 6.60
C PRO A 289 7.94 -16.24 5.53
N ASP A 290 8.35 -15.39 4.59
CA ASP A 290 7.45 -14.85 3.57
C ASP A 290 7.17 -15.90 2.50
N ARG A 291 8.17 -16.76 2.21
CA ARG A 291 8.01 -17.96 1.36
C ARG A 291 6.99 -18.92 1.93
N LEU A 292 7.11 -19.26 3.21
CA LEU A 292 6.18 -20.17 3.89
C LEU A 292 4.78 -19.58 4.00
N LEU A 293 4.66 -18.26 4.20
CA LEU A 293 3.36 -17.59 4.19
C LEU A 293 2.69 -17.62 2.81
N ALA A 294 3.45 -17.40 1.74
CA ALA A 294 2.95 -17.50 0.37
C ALA A 294 2.59 -18.94 -0.02
N THR A 295 3.41 -19.91 0.41
CA THR A 295 3.15 -21.35 0.26
C THR A 295 1.86 -21.74 0.99
N TRP A 296 1.67 -21.25 2.22
CA TRP A 296 0.44 -21.45 2.98
C TRP A 296 -0.78 -20.87 2.24
N ALA A 297 -0.69 -19.63 1.73
CA ALA A 297 -1.78 -18.99 1.01
C ALA A 297 -2.22 -19.79 -0.22
N LEU A 298 -1.27 -20.20 -1.06
CA LEU A 298 -1.56 -21.00 -2.25
C LEU A 298 -2.07 -22.41 -1.90
N ALA A 299 -1.48 -23.09 -0.91
CA ALA A 299 -1.96 -24.39 -0.45
C ALA A 299 -3.40 -24.30 0.09
N ALA A 300 -3.72 -23.27 0.87
CA ALA A 300 -5.07 -23.05 1.40
C ALA A 300 -6.10 -22.80 0.29
N SER A 301 -5.67 -22.22 -0.84
CA SER A 301 -6.52 -22.03 -2.02
C SER A 301 -6.73 -23.30 -2.86
N GLY A 302 -6.00 -24.38 -2.56
CA GLY A 302 -6.02 -25.62 -3.34
C GLY A 302 -5.24 -25.53 -4.66
N ASP A 303 -4.20 -24.69 -4.72
CA ASP A 303 -3.38 -24.53 -5.93
C ASP A 303 -2.39 -25.69 -6.09
N ASP A 304 -2.51 -26.44 -7.19
CA ASP A 304 -1.70 -27.63 -7.48
C ASP A 304 -0.23 -27.34 -7.81
N SER A 305 0.17 -26.06 -7.92
CA SER A 305 1.57 -25.68 -8.18
C SER A 305 2.45 -25.70 -6.92
N ILE A 306 1.83 -25.89 -5.76
CA ILE A 306 2.50 -26.06 -4.46
C ILE A 306 2.44 -27.53 -4.06
N GLY A 307 3.59 -28.09 -3.70
CA GLY A 307 3.70 -29.48 -3.27
C GLY A 307 4.54 -29.67 -2.02
N PRO A 308 4.71 -30.93 -1.58
CA PRO A 308 5.51 -31.25 -0.40
C PRO A 308 6.96 -30.76 -0.47
N ASP A 309 7.53 -30.59 -1.67
CA ASP A 309 8.91 -30.11 -1.85
C ASP A 309 9.09 -28.63 -1.50
N ASP A 310 8.03 -27.82 -1.64
CA ASP A 310 8.01 -26.42 -1.21
C ASP A 310 8.04 -26.27 0.33
N LEU A 311 7.80 -27.38 1.04
CA LEU A 311 7.78 -27.49 2.51
C LEU A 311 8.98 -28.26 3.07
N SER A 312 10.05 -28.37 2.31
CA SER A 312 11.32 -28.92 2.80
C SER A 312 11.83 -28.13 4.01
N ILE A 313 12.26 -28.86 5.04
CA ILE A 313 12.82 -28.24 6.25
C ILE A 313 14.22 -27.72 5.91
N PRO A 314 14.51 -26.43 6.15
CA PRO A 314 15.83 -25.85 5.90
C PRO A 314 16.88 -26.37 6.89
N GLU A 315 18.13 -25.96 6.68
CA GLU A 315 19.22 -26.19 7.65
C GLU A 315 18.88 -25.60 9.03
N ALA A 316 19.36 -26.26 10.09
CA ALA A 316 18.94 -25.98 11.46
C ALA A 316 19.31 -24.56 11.95
N ASP A 317 20.35 -23.94 11.40
CA ASP A 317 20.77 -22.58 11.72
C ASP A 317 19.86 -21.49 11.11
N LEU A 318 19.06 -21.85 10.10
CA LEU A 318 18.05 -20.99 9.51
C LEU A 318 16.70 -21.07 10.22
N LEU A 319 16.51 -22.05 11.12
CA LEU A 319 15.23 -22.26 11.81
C LEU A 319 15.06 -21.31 13.00
N ASP A 320 13.85 -20.78 13.12
CA ASP A 320 13.36 -20.13 14.33
C ASP A 320 11.90 -20.52 14.58
N ALA A 321 11.34 -20.08 15.70
CA ALA A 321 9.94 -20.39 16.03
C ALA A 321 8.96 -19.89 14.97
N LYS A 322 9.21 -18.75 14.31
CA LYS A 322 8.31 -18.21 13.27
C LYS A 322 8.30 -19.10 12.04
N ILE A 323 9.46 -19.56 11.61
CA ILE A 323 9.63 -20.47 10.48
C ILE A 323 8.97 -21.81 10.79
N ALA A 324 9.18 -22.35 12.00
CA ALA A 324 8.53 -23.58 12.46
C ALA A 324 6.99 -23.48 12.41
N ASP A 325 6.43 -22.40 12.97
CA ASP A 325 4.98 -22.20 13.01
C ASP A 325 4.37 -22.07 11.60
N LEU A 326 5.02 -21.30 10.72
CA LEU A 326 4.54 -21.07 9.36
C LEU A 326 4.67 -22.33 8.49
N GLY A 327 5.73 -23.11 8.68
CA GLY A 327 5.91 -24.40 8.01
C GLY A 327 4.83 -25.40 8.42
N LEU A 328 4.49 -25.46 9.71
CA LEU A 328 3.37 -26.28 10.19
C LEU A 328 2.03 -25.80 9.60
N LEU A 329 1.76 -24.49 9.60
CA LEU A 329 0.53 -23.92 9.03
C LEU A 329 0.39 -24.23 7.53
N ALA A 330 1.47 -24.09 6.76
CA ALA A 330 1.50 -24.41 5.35
C ALA A 330 1.29 -25.93 5.10
N SER A 331 1.90 -26.78 5.92
CA SER A 331 1.72 -28.24 5.85
C SER A 331 0.28 -28.67 6.17
N LEU A 332 -0.35 -28.04 7.16
CA LEU A 332 -1.76 -28.26 7.48
C LEU A 332 -2.68 -27.88 6.32
N ALA A 333 -2.40 -26.76 5.63
CA ALA A 333 -3.18 -26.34 4.49
C ALA A 333 -3.00 -27.26 3.27
N LEU A 334 -1.79 -27.81 3.08
CA LEU A 334 -1.53 -28.81 2.04
C LEU A 334 -2.19 -30.17 2.33
N GLY A 335 -2.43 -30.49 3.61
CA GLY A 335 -2.99 -31.77 4.03
C GLY A 335 -1.99 -32.93 3.99
N ASP A 336 -0.69 -32.65 3.93
CA ASP A 336 0.37 -33.66 3.85
C ASP A 336 0.80 -34.12 5.25
N GLN A 337 0.46 -35.36 5.60
CA GLN A 337 0.70 -35.91 6.94
C GLN A 337 2.19 -36.05 7.29
N GLU A 338 3.05 -36.36 6.31
CA GLU A 338 4.49 -36.49 6.53
C GLU A 338 5.11 -35.12 6.86
N ARG A 339 4.74 -34.09 6.11
CA ARG A 339 5.17 -32.71 6.35
C ARG A 339 4.61 -32.16 7.66
N ILE A 340 3.35 -32.46 8.00
CA ILE A 340 2.76 -32.06 9.29
C ILE A 340 3.58 -32.62 10.45
N GLN A 341 3.89 -33.92 10.45
CA GLN A 341 4.69 -34.55 11.51
C GLN A 341 6.11 -33.99 11.57
N ALA A 342 6.75 -33.79 10.42
CA ALA A 342 8.10 -33.25 10.34
C ALA A 342 8.18 -31.82 10.90
N TRP A 343 7.26 -30.94 10.50
CA TRP A 343 7.22 -29.56 11.00
C TRP A 343 6.74 -29.47 12.46
N LEU A 344 5.91 -30.40 12.93
CA LEU A 344 5.54 -30.49 14.34
C LEU A 344 6.78 -30.77 15.23
N ALA A 345 7.66 -31.68 14.80
CA ALA A 345 8.93 -31.93 15.50
C ALA A 345 9.86 -30.69 15.50
N VAL A 346 9.85 -29.90 14.42
CA VAL A 346 10.58 -28.62 14.37
C VAL A 346 9.98 -27.60 15.34
N VAL A 347 8.65 -27.53 15.41
CA VAL A 347 7.90 -26.70 16.37
C VAL A 347 8.30 -27.05 17.80
N GLU A 348 8.34 -28.33 18.17
CA GLU A 348 8.75 -28.79 19.51
C GLU A 348 10.19 -28.41 19.87
N SER A 349 11.11 -28.49 18.90
CA SER A 349 12.53 -28.16 19.10
C SER A 349 12.84 -26.65 19.09
N HIS A 350 11.91 -25.82 18.60
CA HIS A 350 12.06 -24.36 18.48
C HIS A 350 10.91 -23.64 19.19
N PRO A 351 10.89 -23.61 20.54
CA PRO A 351 9.85 -22.95 21.29
C PRO A 351 9.87 -21.43 21.04
N PRO A 352 8.70 -20.77 20.94
CA PRO A 352 8.65 -19.33 20.81
C PRO A 352 9.21 -18.66 22.07
N LYS A 353 9.86 -17.50 21.89
CA LYS A 353 10.15 -16.60 23.01
C LYS A 353 8.83 -16.16 23.65
N ASN A 354 8.87 -15.73 24.91
CA ASN A 354 7.71 -15.18 25.63
C ASN A 354 7.30 -13.79 25.06
N GLN A 355 6.89 -13.79 23.80
CA GLN A 355 6.44 -12.64 23.02
C GLN A 355 5.00 -12.92 22.58
N PRO A 356 4.06 -11.99 22.81
CA PRO A 356 2.64 -12.22 22.58
C PRO A 356 2.32 -12.74 21.17
N VAL A 357 2.90 -12.11 20.14
CA VAL A 357 2.66 -12.49 18.73
C VAL A 357 3.22 -13.87 18.41
N ALA A 358 4.36 -14.25 18.98
CA ALA A 358 4.96 -15.56 18.74
C ALA A 358 4.13 -16.68 19.37
N LEU A 359 3.66 -16.47 20.60
CA LEU A 359 2.79 -17.42 21.29
C LEU A 359 1.41 -17.53 20.63
N ALA A 360 0.82 -16.41 20.20
CA ALA A 360 -0.45 -16.43 19.46
C ALA A 360 -0.33 -17.19 18.14
N ARG A 361 0.75 -17.00 17.38
CA ARG A 361 1.00 -17.76 16.14
C ARG A 361 1.22 -19.25 16.41
N ARG A 362 1.98 -19.60 17.47
CA ARG A 362 2.16 -20.98 17.92
C ARG A 362 0.83 -21.63 18.28
N ALA A 363 -0.03 -20.94 19.03
CA ALA A 363 -1.36 -21.41 19.37
C ALA A 363 -2.19 -21.66 18.10
N ALA A 364 -2.20 -20.73 17.16
CA ALA A 364 -2.91 -20.90 15.89
C ALA A 364 -2.43 -22.12 15.09
N ALA A 365 -1.12 -22.40 15.09
CA ALA A 365 -0.55 -23.56 14.42
C ALA A 365 -0.98 -24.88 15.11
N LEU A 366 -0.78 -24.98 16.43
CA LEU A 366 -1.07 -26.21 17.19
C LEU A 366 -2.55 -26.57 17.25
N THR A 367 -3.45 -25.58 17.36
CA THR A 367 -4.90 -25.85 17.42
C THR A 367 -5.45 -26.42 16.11
N GLY A 368 -4.73 -26.26 14.99
CA GLY A 368 -5.10 -26.83 13.69
C GLY A 368 -4.59 -28.25 13.45
N VAL A 369 -3.73 -28.79 14.32
CA VAL A 369 -3.19 -30.15 14.17
C VAL A 369 -4.22 -31.19 14.61
N ASP A 370 -4.24 -32.36 13.98
CA ASP A 370 -5.14 -33.47 14.34
C ASP A 370 -5.00 -33.90 15.81
N ARG A 371 -6.10 -34.35 16.44
CA ARG A 371 -6.14 -34.74 17.86
C ARG A 371 -5.23 -35.92 18.21
N LEU A 372 -4.85 -36.73 17.22
CA LEU A 372 -3.92 -37.85 17.39
C LEU A 372 -2.46 -37.41 17.55
N LEU A 373 -2.11 -36.22 17.05
CA LEU A 373 -0.74 -35.69 17.08
C LEU A 373 -0.55 -34.61 18.14
N VAL A 374 -1.56 -33.78 18.38
CA VAL A 374 -1.58 -32.78 19.45
C VAL A 374 -2.87 -32.98 20.23
N SER A 375 -2.79 -33.21 21.53
CA SER A 375 -3.96 -33.44 22.38
C SER A 375 -4.79 -32.16 22.58
N ASP A 376 -6.06 -32.32 23.00
CA ASP A 376 -6.92 -31.16 23.33
C ASP A 376 -6.35 -30.34 24.49
N GLU A 377 -5.69 -30.98 25.45
CA GLU A 377 -5.05 -30.32 26.59
C GLU A 377 -3.86 -29.47 26.14
N GLU A 378 -3.01 -29.99 25.26
CA GLU A 378 -1.86 -29.24 24.70
C GLU A 378 -2.33 -28.06 23.84
N ALA A 379 -3.33 -28.27 22.99
CA ALA A 379 -3.92 -27.20 22.18
C ALA A 379 -4.52 -26.08 23.05
N LEU A 380 -5.26 -26.46 24.10
CA LEU A 380 -5.83 -25.50 25.05
C LEU A 380 -4.73 -24.77 25.84
N ALA A 381 -3.70 -25.48 26.30
CA ALA A 381 -2.58 -24.89 27.03
C ALA A 381 -1.82 -23.87 26.17
N ALA A 382 -1.56 -24.18 24.91
CA ALA A 382 -0.94 -23.23 23.97
C ALA A 382 -1.81 -21.97 23.76
N HIS A 383 -3.13 -22.16 23.63
CA HIS A 383 -4.08 -21.05 23.51
C HIS A 383 -4.10 -20.17 24.77
N LEU A 384 -4.13 -20.76 25.96
CA LEU A 384 -4.09 -20.02 27.23
C LEU A 384 -2.77 -19.25 27.40
N ALA A 385 -1.63 -19.87 27.09
CA ALA A 385 -0.33 -19.23 27.15
C ALA A 385 -0.24 -18.00 26.22
N ALA A 386 -0.84 -18.06 25.03
CA ALA A 386 -0.93 -16.91 24.12
C ALA A 386 -1.70 -15.73 24.74
N TRP A 387 -2.83 -16.01 25.39
CA TRP A 387 -3.62 -14.99 26.07
C TRP A 387 -2.94 -14.43 27.32
N GLU A 388 -2.26 -15.27 28.10
CA GLU A 388 -1.52 -14.84 29.30
C GLU A 388 -0.34 -13.92 28.96
N ALA A 389 0.30 -14.13 27.81
CA ALA A 389 1.37 -13.26 27.34
C ALA A 389 0.87 -11.86 26.94
N CYS A 390 -0.41 -11.71 26.56
CA CYS A 390 -1.01 -10.44 26.24
C CYS A 390 -1.39 -9.65 27.51
N GLY A 391 -0.42 -8.92 28.08
CA GLY A 391 -0.63 -8.06 29.25
C GLY A 391 -1.36 -6.74 28.97
N SER A 392 -1.53 -6.38 27.69
CA SER A 392 -2.13 -5.11 27.27
C SER A 392 -2.97 -5.21 25.99
N VAL A 393 -3.87 -4.25 25.78
CA VAL A 393 -4.67 -4.13 24.53
C VAL A 393 -3.76 -3.99 23.30
N SER A 394 -2.62 -3.30 23.43
CA SER A 394 -1.66 -3.15 22.34
C SER A 394 -1.07 -4.49 21.90
N GLU A 395 -0.81 -5.39 22.85
CA GLU A 395 -0.28 -6.73 22.55
C GLU A 395 -1.35 -7.64 21.94
N ILE A 396 -2.61 -7.53 22.39
CA ILE A 396 -3.73 -8.22 21.76
C ILE A 396 -3.90 -7.73 20.31
N LEU A 397 -3.88 -6.42 20.08
CA LEU A 397 -3.92 -5.83 18.74
C LEU A 397 -2.74 -6.30 17.88
N ALA A 398 -1.54 -6.40 18.46
CA ALA A 398 -0.36 -6.85 17.76
C ALA A 398 -0.43 -8.33 17.35
N GLY A 399 -1.21 -9.17 18.04
CA GLY A 399 -1.43 -10.59 17.73
C GLY A 399 -2.85 -10.92 17.24
N PHE A 400 -3.64 -9.92 16.85
CA PHE A 400 -5.09 -10.04 16.67
C PHE A 400 -5.53 -11.07 15.63
N ASP A 401 -4.83 -11.14 14.50
CA ASP A 401 -4.97 -12.17 13.46
C ASP A 401 -4.74 -13.58 14.03
N TRP A 402 -3.60 -13.79 14.69
CA TRP A 402 -3.23 -15.10 15.21
C TRP A 402 -4.12 -15.56 16.36
N LEU A 403 -4.47 -14.67 17.29
CA LEU A 403 -5.41 -14.97 18.37
C LEU A 403 -6.80 -15.33 17.83
N SER A 404 -7.26 -14.64 16.78
CA SER A 404 -8.55 -14.95 16.15
C SER A 404 -8.53 -16.32 15.46
N MET A 405 -7.43 -16.65 14.76
CA MET A 405 -7.24 -17.99 14.19
C MET A 405 -7.17 -19.09 15.24
N ALA A 406 -6.42 -18.88 16.32
CA ALA A 406 -6.29 -19.84 17.40
C ALA A 406 -7.64 -20.10 18.07
N GLU A 407 -8.40 -19.04 18.35
CA GLU A 407 -9.74 -19.11 18.93
C GLU A 407 -10.72 -19.85 18.01
N ALA A 408 -10.77 -19.51 16.71
CA ALA A 408 -11.67 -20.16 15.77
C ALA A 408 -11.39 -21.67 15.64
N ARG A 409 -10.12 -22.04 15.48
CA ARG A 409 -9.70 -23.45 15.37
C ARG A 409 -9.96 -24.21 16.67
N LEU A 410 -9.75 -23.58 17.83
CA LEU A 410 -10.04 -24.22 19.11
C LEU A 410 -11.56 -24.42 19.28
N ALA A 411 -12.38 -23.46 18.87
CA ALA A 411 -13.83 -23.57 18.94
C ALA A 411 -14.35 -24.71 18.05
N ASP A 412 -13.87 -24.81 16.81
CA ASP A 412 -14.16 -25.92 15.90
C ASP A 412 -13.70 -27.25 16.50
N ARG A 413 -12.49 -27.27 17.05
CA ARG A 413 -11.88 -28.46 17.64
C ARG A 413 -12.63 -28.94 18.87
N LEU A 414 -13.16 -28.08 19.73
CA LEU A 414 -13.82 -28.47 20.98
C LEU A 414 -15.35 -28.56 20.85
N GLU A 415 -15.92 -28.29 19.66
CA GLU A 415 -17.36 -28.17 19.44
C GLU A 415 -18.04 -27.25 20.46
N SER A 416 -17.30 -26.20 20.88
CA SER A 416 -17.66 -25.39 22.04
C SER A 416 -18.47 -24.15 21.67
N THR A 417 -19.32 -23.69 22.59
CA THR A 417 -19.93 -22.36 22.53
C THR A 417 -18.87 -21.25 22.54
N PRO A 418 -19.16 -20.05 22.03
CA PRO A 418 -18.19 -18.96 21.99
C PRO A 418 -17.60 -18.68 23.37
N SER A 419 -16.27 -18.68 23.44
CA SER A 419 -15.57 -18.43 24.69
C SER A 419 -15.61 -16.95 25.07
N ALA A 420 -15.28 -16.64 26.33
CA ALA A 420 -15.08 -15.25 26.77
C ALA A 420 -13.97 -14.52 25.97
N ARG A 421 -13.05 -15.26 25.36
CA ARG A 421 -11.99 -14.73 24.49
C ARG A 421 -12.53 -14.32 23.13
N ALA A 422 -13.44 -15.10 22.52
CA ALA A 422 -14.16 -14.69 21.32
C ALA A 422 -14.94 -13.37 21.52
N VAL A 423 -15.60 -13.20 22.67
CA VAL A 423 -16.27 -11.92 23.03
C VAL A 423 -15.27 -10.77 23.10
N SER A 424 -14.10 -10.99 23.70
CA SER A 424 -13.04 -9.98 23.81
C SER A 424 -12.49 -9.57 22.43
N LEU A 425 -12.28 -10.53 21.53
CA LEU A 425 -11.84 -10.28 20.16
C LEU A 425 -12.88 -9.50 19.34
N ARG A 426 -14.17 -9.82 19.51
CA ARG A 426 -15.28 -9.06 18.88
C ARG A 426 -15.37 -7.62 19.39
N ALA A 427 -15.16 -7.39 20.69
CA ALA A 427 -15.08 -6.03 21.24
C ALA A 427 -13.92 -5.22 20.64
N ILE A 428 -12.76 -5.86 20.43
CA ILE A 428 -11.61 -5.23 19.76
C ILE A 428 -11.92 -4.90 18.31
N ARG A 429 -12.52 -5.84 17.56
CA ARG A 429 -13.01 -5.57 16.20
C ARG A 429 -13.92 -4.35 16.19
N ASP A 430 -14.94 -4.32 17.05
CA ASP A 430 -15.94 -3.24 17.05
C ASP A 430 -15.27 -1.89 17.35
N ALA A 431 -14.34 -1.84 18.30
CA ALA A 431 -13.53 -0.65 18.58
C ALA A 431 -12.69 -0.21 17.37
N LEU A 432 -12.08 -1.14 16.64
CA LEU A 432 -11.34 -0.83 15.40
C LEU A 432 -12.27 -0.28 14.31
N LEU A 433 -13.45 -0.87 14.13
CA LEU A 433 -14.43 -0.45 13.11
C LEU A 433 -15.00 0.94 13.39
N THR A 434 -15.06 1.40 14.64
CA THR A 434 -15.44 2.80 14.93
C THR A 434 -14.48 3.83 14.36
N ARG A 435 -13.24 3.43 14.05
CA ARG A 435 -12.19 4.30 13.49
C ARG A 435 -12.05 4.18 11.98
N GLN A 436 -12.88 3.37 11.34
CA GLN A 436 -12.83 3.15 9.89
C GLN A 436 -13.20 4.44 9.15
N VAL A 437 -12.35 4.85 8.20
CA VAL A 437 -12.57 6.03 7.37
C VAL A 437 -13.73 5.77 6.39
N GLN A 438 -14.60 6.75 6.20
CA GLN A 438 -15.84 6.59 5.42
C GLN A 438 -15.73 7.11 3.98
N ASP A 439 -14.97 8.19 3.76
CA ASP A 439 -14.85 8.86 2.46
C ASP A 439 -13.38 9.02 2.04
N GLY A 440 -13.13 9.23 0.75
CA GLY A 440 -11.77 9.38 0.20
C GLY A 440 -11.25 8.10 -0.45
N ASP A 441 -10.00 8.12 -0.89
CA ASP A 441 -9.31 6.94 -1.43
C ASP A 441 -8.83 5.98 -0.32
N ASP A 442 -8.70 6.46 0.91
CA ASP A 442 -8.34 5.66 2.09
C ASP A 442 -9.55 5.09 2.84
N ALA A 443 -10.76 5.31 2.33
CA ALA A 443 -11.96 4.86 3.00
C ALA A 443 -12.15 3.34 2.97
N GLY A 444 -12.72 2.84 4.06
CA GLY A 444 -12.65 1.43 4.45
C GLY A 444 -11.40 1.09 5.27
N GLY A 445 -10.37 1.94 5.27
CA GLY A 445 -9.18 1.75 6.07
C GLY A 445 -9.30 2.18 7.52
N ILE A 446 -8.48 1.57 8.37
CA ILE A 446 -8.39 1.87 9.80
C ILE A 446 -7.04 2.56 10.04
N PRO A 447 -7.00 3.80 10.56
CA PRO A 447 -5.74 4.47 10.85
C PRO A 447 -4.99 3.77 11.99
N LEU A 448 -3.88 3.11 11.64
CA LEU A 448 -3.03 2.38 12.57
C LEU A 448 -1.78 3.20 12.92
N LEU A 449 -1.43 3.24 14.22
CA LEU A 449 -0.24 3.93 14.69
C LEU A 449 1.03 3.14 14.32
N ALA A 450 2.00 3.79 13.70
CA ALA A 450 3.39 3.37 13.59
C ALA A 450 4.31 4.56 13.87
N ASN A 451 5.24 4.43 14.82
CA ASN A 451 6.29 5.43 15.06
C ASN A 451 5.76 6.88 15.12
N ALA A 452 4.70 7.10 15.90
CA ALA A 452 3.96 8.37 16.07
C ALA A 452 3.15 8.89 14.86
N ARG A 453 3.11 8.16 13.73
CA ARG A 453 2.25 8.47 12.57
C ARG A 453 1.06 7.52 12.52
N GLN A 454 -0.12 8.04 12.20
CA GLN A 454 -1.25 7.23 11.77
C GLN A 454 -1.17 7.05 10.25
N SER A 455 -1.27 5.81 9.78
CA SER A 455 -1.39 5.52 8.35
C SER A 455 -2.40 4.44 8.07
N ILE A 456 -2.96 4.50 6.87
CA ILE A 456 -3.82 3.50 6.26
C ILE A 456 -2.99 2.84 5.18
N ASP A 457 -2.53 1.64 5.48
CA ASP A 457 -1.58 0.88 4.68
C ASP A 457 -1.84 -0.62 4.85
N VAL A 458 -0.99 -1.44 4.24
CA VAL A 458 -1.06 -2.89 4.21
C VAL A 458 -1.16 -3.56 5.58
N ARG A 459 -0.82 -2.87 6.67
CA ARG A 459 -1.02 -3.40 8.04
C ARG A 459 -2.49 -3.61 8.38
N ASN A 460 -3.42 -3.02 7.61
CA ASN A 460 -4.85 -3.28 7.70
C ASN A 460 -5.23 -4.71 7.28
N LEU A 461 -4.38 -5.44 6.54
CA LEU A 461 -4.66 -6.83 6.17
C LEU A 461 -4.75 -7.77 7.38
N ARG A 462 -3.99 -7.49 8.44
CA ARG A 462 -4.00 -8.29 9.68
C ARG A 462 -5.33 -8.19 10.43
N PRO A 463 -5.84 -7.00 10.79
CA PRO A 463 -7.18 -6.91 11.37
C PRO A 463 -8.26 -7.36 10.39
N MET A 464 -8.08 -7.21 9.07
CA MET A 464 -9.02 -7.75 8.10
C MET A 464 -9.11 -9.29 8.15
N LEU A 465 -7.97 -9.99 8.16
CA LEU A 465 -7.91 -11.45 8.33
C LEU A 465 -8.55 -11.86 9.67
N ALA A 466 -8.19 -11.20 10.76
CA ALA A 466 -8.78 -11.45 12.07
C ALA A 466 -10.31 -11.35 12.04
N MET A 467 -10.84 -10.27 11.45
CA MET A 467 -12.29 -10.04 11.34
C MET A 467 -12.98 -11.08 10.47
N ALA A 468 -12.36 -11.48 9.35
CA ALA A 468 -12.88 -12.55 8.51
C ALA A 468 -12.97 -13.86 9.30
N VAL A 469 -11.92 -14.20 10.05
CA VAL A 469 -11.90 -15.38 10.92
C VAL A 469 -12.99 -15.33 11.99
N LEU A 470 -13.11 -14.21 12.72
CA LEU A 470 -14.10 -14.04 13.78
C LEU A 470 -15.55 -14.15 13.29
N SER A 471 -15.84 -13.76 12.04
CA SER A 471 -17.17 -13.91 11.46
C SER A 471 -17.62 -15.35 11.28
N GLY A 472 -16.69 -16.33 11.35
CA GLY A 472 -17.00 -17.75 11.32
C GLY A 472 -17.32 -18.35 12.70
N ILE A 473 -17.01 -17.64 13.79
CA ILE A 473 -17.19 -18.17 15.14
C ILE A 473 -18.67 -18.00 15.56
N PRO A 474 -19.35 -19.06 16.05
CA PRO A 474 -20.75 -19.00 16.46
C PRO A 474 -21.06 -18.02 17.61
N GLY A 475 -22.36 -17.72 17.78
CA GLY A 475 -22.93 -16.95 18.89
C GLY A 475 -22.57 -15.46 18.90
N GLU A 476 -22.52 -14.86 17.71
CA GLU A 476 -22.56 -13.41 17.54
C GLU A 476 -24.00 -12.93 17.36
N GLU A 477 -24.34 -11.79 17.98
CA GLU A 477 -25.65 -11.17 17.80
C GLU A 477 -25.80 -10.57 16.39
N ALA A 478 -27.04 -10.50 15.88
CA ALA A 478 -27.33 -10.03 14.52
C ALA A 478 -26.75 -8.64 14.21
N ASP A 479 -26.83 -7.70 15.16
CA ASP A 479 -26.26 -6.36 15.00
C ASP A 479 -24.73 -6.38 14.93
N GLY A 480 -24.08 -7.25 15.71
CA GLY A 480 -22.64 -7.49 15.63
C GLY A 480 -22.24 -8.01 14.25
N THR A 481 -22.94 -9.04 13.77
CA THR A 481 -22.74 -9.62 12.45
C THR A 481 -22.90 -8.56 11.34
N ALA A 482 -23.94 -7.73 11.42
CA ALA A 482 -24.17 -6.65 10.46
C ALA A 482 -23.07 -5.58 10.50
N ARG A 483 -22.54 -5.23 11.69
CA ARG A 483 -21.38 -4.33 11.82
C ARG A 483 -20.13 -4.96 11.22
N ALA A 484 -19.84 -6.22 11.54
CA ALA A 484 -18.68 -6.94 11.03
C ALA A 484 -18.68 -7.02 9.50
N ARG A 485 -19.83 -7.36 8.89
CA ARG A 485 -19.98 -7.41 7.42
C ARG A 485 -19.77 -6.05 6.76
N ARG A 486 -20.31 -4.96 7.32
CA ARG A 486 -20.06 -3.60 6.80
C ARG A 486 -18.59 -3.21 6.92
N GLY A 487 -17.97 -3.51 8.06
CA GLY A 487 -16.55 -3.26 8.29
C GLY A 487 -15.65 -4.01 7.30
N LEU A 488 -15.92 -5.31 7.10
CA LEU A 488 -15.21 -6.15 6.14
C LEU A 488 -15.40 -5.68 4.70
N SER A 489 -16.61 -5.23 4.31
CA SER A 489 -16.85 -4.60 3.00
C SER A 489 -15.98 -3.36 2.81
N GLY A 490 -15.86 -2.50 3.82
CA GLY A 490 -14.93 -1.37 3.79
C GLY A 490 -13.47 -1.80 3.65
N LEU A 491 -13.01 -2.78 4.43
CA LEU A 491 -11.62 -3.28 4.33
C LEU A 491 -11.34 -3.96 2.98
N LEU A 492 -12.33 -4.63 2.39
CA LEU A 492 -12.22 -5.26 1.07
C LEU A 492 -12.07 -4.20 -0.03
N ARG A 493 -12.80 -3.10 0.10
CA ARG A 493 -12.59 -1.93 -0.76
C ARG A 493 -11.16 -1.39 -0.61
N LEU A 494 -10.66 -1.22 0.62
CA LEU A 494 -9.27 -0.77 0.82
C LEU A 494 -8.27 -1.74 0.17
N LEU A 495 -8.45 -3.05 0.32
CA LEU A 495 -7.60 -4.05 -0.34
C LEU A 495 -7.57 -3.81 -1.86
N GLN A 496 -8.74 -3.66 -2.49
CA GLN A 496 -8.81 -3.36 -3.92
C GLN A 496 -8.12 -2.04 -4.29
N GLN A 497 -8.22 -1.02 -3.43
CA GLN A 497 -7.52 0.25 -3.64
C GLN A 497 -5.99 0.12 -3.50
N LEU A 498 -5.50 -0.78 -2.65
CA LEU A 498 -4.08 -1.09 -2.50
C LEU A 498 -3.57 -2.03 -3.61
N MET A 499 -4.45 -2.77 -4.28
CA MET A 499 -4.06 -3.60 -5.41
C MET A 499 -3.73 -2.71 -6.61
N MET A 500 -2.57 -2.98 -7.23
CA MET A 500 -2.16 -2.26 -8.43
C MET A 500 -3.17 -2.47 -9.57
N SER A 501 -3.74 -1.36 -10.04
CA SER A 501 -4.63 -1.32 -11.21
C SER A 501 -3.85 -1.22 -12.52
N GLU A 502 -4.50 -1.49 -13.66
CA GLU A 502 -3.89 -1.29 -14.98
C GLU A 502 -3.49 0.17 -15.21
N GLU A 503 -4.33 1.10 -14.78
CA GLU A 503 -4.06 2.54 -14.91
C GLU A 503 -2.81 2.95 -14.12
N GLU A 504 -2.64 2.40 -12.91
CA GLU A 504 -1.47 2.64 -12.07
C GLU A 504 -0.24 1.89 -12.60
N ALA A 505 -0.39 0.68 -13.12
CA ALA A 505 0.70 -0.09 -13.72
C ALA A 505 1.40 0.71 -14.82
N ALA A 506 0.63 1.41 -15.67
CA ALA A 506 1.19 2.25 -16.72
C ALA A 506 2.11 3.40 -16.22
N ASP A 507 2.03 3.79 -14.94
CA ASP A 507 2.92 4.79 -14.35
C ASP A 507 4.30 4.25 -13.97
N PHE A 508 4.52 2.94 -14.03
CA PHE A 508 5.71 2.29 -13.49
C PHE A 508 6.40 1.38 -14.50
N ALA A 509 7.75 1.39 -14.49
CA ALA A 509 8.55 0.58 -15.39
C ALA A 509 8.33 -0.94 -15.22
N GLY A 510 7.96 -1.38 -14.02
CA GLY A 510 7.59 -2.76 -13.70
C GLY A 510 6.09 -2.95 -13.46
N GLY A 511 5.24 -2.03 -13.94
CA GLY A 511 3.80 -2.05 -13.66
C GLY A 511 3.12 -3.34 -14.06
N ASP A 512 3.37 -3.84 -15.28
CA ASP A 512 2.76 -5.08 -15.78
C ASP A 512 3.09 -6.29 -14.91
N GLN A 513 4.34 -6.38 -14.44
CA GLN A 513 4.75 -7.43 -13.51
C GLN A 513 4.09 -7.25 -12.14
N GLY A 514 3.85 -6.00 -11.74
CA GLY A 514 3.19 -5.61 -10.49
C GLY A 514 1.68 -5.78 -10.48
N LEU A 515 1.02 -5.99 -11.61
CA LEU A 515 -0.44 -5.97 -11.71
C LEU A 515 -1.10 -6.91 -10.68
N HIS A 516 -2.16 -6.41 -10.03
CA HIS A 516 -2.92 -7.05 -8.94
C HIS A 516 -2.16 -7.26 -7.63
N GLY A 517 -0.87 -6.90 -7.54
CA GLY A 517 -0.11 -7.03 -6.30
C GLY A 517 -0.55 -6.00 -5.27
N VAL A 518 -0.47 -6.35 -3.99
CA VAL A 518 -0.90 -5.46 -2.90
C VAL A 518 0.24 -4.52 -2.51
N SER A 519 0.05 -3.23 -2.73
CA SER A 519 1.00 -2.18 -2.39
C SER A 519 1.14 -1.98 -0.88
N VAL A 520 2.32 -1.53 -0.42
CA VAL A 520 2.58 -1.19 0.98
C VAL A 520 1.56 -0.15 1.46
N GLY A 521 1.26 0.86 0.64
CA GLY A 521 0.28 1.89 0.95
C GLY A 521 -0.13 2.66 -0.30
N LEU A 522 -1.11 3.55 -0.16
CA LEU A 522 -1.66 4.35 -1.28
C LEU A 522 -0.65 5.30 -1.94
N ALA A 523 0.49 5.55 -1.29
CA ALA A 523 1.56 6.40 -1.80
C ALA A 523 2.89 5.64 -1.96
N ASN A 524 2.87 4.32 -1.84
CA ASN A 524 4.05 3.47 -1.89
C ASN A 524 3.71 2.18 -2.65
N PRO A 525 4.04 2.11 -3.95
CA PRO A 525 3.61 1.03 -4.83
C PRO A 525 4.42 -0.26 -4.65
N ARG A 526 5.38 -0.31 -3.72
CA ARG A 526 6.12 -1.55 -3.43
C ARG A 526 5.14 -2.62 -2.95
N GLN A 527 5.37 -3.86 -3.36
CA GLN A 527 4.44 -4.96 -3.12
C GLN A 527 5.13 -6.04 -2.29
N PRO A 528 4.84 -6.13 -0.99
CA PRO A 528 5.39 -7.18 -0.16
C PRO A 528 4.80 -8.54 -0.52
N LEU A 529 5.65 -9.59 -0.58
CA LEU A 529 5.15 -10.94 -0.82
C LEU A 529 4.15 -11.36 0.27
N ALA A 530 4.52 -11.10 1.53
CA ALA A 530 3.70 -11.40 2.70
C ALA A 530 2.34 -10.69 2.68
N ALA A 531 2.24 -9.51 2.08
CA ALA A 531 0.99 -8.77 1.99
C ALA A 531 -0.01 -9.45 1.04
N THR A 532 0.45 -9.78 -0.16
CA THR A 532 -0.36 -10.48 -1.17
C THR A 532 -0.81 -11.85 -0.64
N ALA A 533 0.09 -12.58 0.05
CA ALA A 533 -0.24 -13.86 0.69
C ALA A 533 -1.28 -13.70 1.81
N THR A 534 -1.14 -12.70 2.68
CA THR A 534 -2.11 -12.42 3.75
C THR A 534 -3.49 -12.06 3.19
N ALA A 535 -3.53 -11.25 2.12
CA ALA A 535 -4.77 -10.90 1.44
C ALA A 535 -5.44 -12.13 0.81
N SER A 536 -4.67 -13.02 0.17
CA SER A 536 -5.17 -14.28 -0.37
C SER A 536 -5.79 -15.19 0.72
N LEU A 537 -5.07 -15.42 1.82
CA LEU A 537 -5.58 -16.19 2.99
C LEU A 537 -6.89 -15.62 3.56
N MET A 538 -6.99 -14.30 3.61
CA MET A 538 -8.19 -13.63 4.09
C MET A 538 -9.39 -13.85 3.14
N LEU A 539 -9.18 -13.76 1.82
CA LEU A 539 -10.24 -14.01 0.85
C LEU A 539 -10.67 -15.48 0.84
N ASP A 540 -9.71 -16.41 0.92
CA ASP A 540 -9.97 -17.84 1.08
C ASP A 540 -10.91 -18.11 2.28
N HIS A 541 -10.64 -17.47 3.42
CA HIS A 541 -11.52 -17.58 4.59
C HIS A 541 -12.92 -17.01 4.34
N LEU A 542 -13.03 -15.83 3.73
CA LEU A 542 -14.33 -15.23 3.37
C LEU A 542 -15.13 -16.11 2.38
N ILE A 543 -14.45 -16.74 1.42
CA ILE A 543 -15.05 -17.65 0.43
C ILE A 543 -15.61 -18.89 1.14
N ARG A 544 -14.83 -19.54 2.00
CA ARG A 544 -15.29 -20.70 2.79
C ARG A 544 -16.55 -20.38 3.59
N MET A 545 -16.57 -19.24 4.28
CA MET A 545 -17.76 -18.81 5.04
C MET A 545 -19.00 -18.57 4.17
N ASN A 546 -18.83 -18.05 2.95
CA ASN A 546 -19.96 -17.84 2.05
C ASN A 546 -20.48 -19.16 1.44
N ARG A 547 -19.60 -20.18 1.29
CA ARG A 547 -19.98 -21.53 0.82
C ARG A 547 -20.64 -22.37 1.93
N SER A 548 -20.22 -22.18 3.16
CA SER A 548 -20.72 -22.88 4.34
C SER A 548 -21.25 -21.87 5.35
N PRO A 549 -22.44 -21.27 5.11
CA PRO A 549 -23.00 -20.32 6.06
C PRO A 549 -23.19 -21.02 7.42
N PRO A 550 -22.93 -20.33 8.54
CA PRO A 550 -23.16 -20.90 9.87
C PRO A 550 -24.61 -21.39 9.96
N ALA A 551 -24.79 -22.59 10.53
CA ALA A 551 -26.12 -23.13 10.78
C ALA A 551 -26.94 -22.11 11.60
N PRO A 552 -28.22 -21.89 11.26
CA PRO A 552 -29.06 -20.83 11.82
C PRO A 552 -29.27 -20.94 13.33
#